data_AF-A0A9D4BX28-F1
#
_entry.id   AF-A0A9D4BX28-F1
#
_cell.length_a   1.000
_cell.length_b   1.000
_cell.length_c   1.000
_cell.angle_alpha   90.00
_cell.angle_beta   90.00
_cell.angle_gamma   90.00
#
_symmetry.space_group_name_H-M   'P 1'
#
loop_
_entity.id
_entity.type
_entity.pdbx_description
1 polymer ?
#
loop_
_entity_poly.entity_id
_entity_poly.type
_entity_poly.pdbx_seq_one_letter_code
_entity_poly.pdbx_strand_id
1 'polypeptide(L)'
;MLTVDEAVDSGVIKYLDKENGRYILKKNSKDGYYAQAQGLLGITGLSLCNLVVWITRDMVTVPIHFDYPYFEKMVGACQDFF
;
A
#
# COMPACT_ATOMS: atom_id res chain seq x y z
N MET A 1 7.28 4.98 -22.78
CA MET A 1 7.44 4.16 -21.55
C MET A 1 7.50 5.13 -20.40
N LEU A 2 6.57 4.98 -19.45
CA LEU A 2 6.20 6.01 -18.47
C LEU A 2 7.16 6.02 -17.27
N THR A 3 7.31 7.16 -16.59
CA THR A 3 7.84 7.26 -15.21
C THR A 3 6.78 6.83 -14.19
N VAL A 4 7.14 6.70 -12.90
CA VAL A 4 6.13 6.37 -11.88
C VAL A 4 5.09 7.49 -11.79
N ASP A 5 5.53 8.74 -11.86
CA ASP A 5 4.64 9.91 -11.87
C ASP A 5 3.64 9.83 -13.03
N GLU A 6 4.11 9.64 -14.26
CA GLU A 6 3.25 9.54 -15.43
C GLU A 6 2.32 8.32 -15.35
N ALA A 7 2.77 7.21 -14.75
CA ALA A 7 1.97 6.01 -14.56
C ALA A 7 0.86 6.19 -13.49
N VAL A 8 1.11 6.98 -12.44
CA VAL A 8 0.09 7.36 -11.46
C VAL A 8 -0.90 8.34 -12.08
N ASP A 9 -0.41 9.39 -12.75
CA ASP A 9 -1.25 10.44 -13.36
C ASP A 9 -2.14 9.90 -14.49
N SER A 10 -1.65 8.94 -15.28
CA SER A 10 -2.43 8.26 -16.32
C SER A 10 -3.38 7.17 -15.78
N GLY A 11 -3.31 6.88 -14.47
CA GLY A 11 -4.12 5.86 -13.83
C GLY A 11 -3.73 4.42 -14.19
N VAL A 12 -2.51 4.19 -14.68
CA VAL A 12 -1.94 2.84 -14.80
C VAL A 12 -1.66 2.27 -13.41
N ILE A 13 -1.04 3.08 -12.53
CA ILE A 13 -0.86 2.77 -11.12
C ILE A 13 -2.00 3.42 -10.34
N LYS A 14 -3.02 2.62 -10.01
CA LYS A 14 -4.25 3.12 -9.37
C LYS A 14 -4.19 3.13 -7.85
N TYR A 15 -3.29 2.34 -7.27
CA TYR A 15 -3.19 2.13 -5.82
C TYR A 15 -2.35 3.17 -5.07
N LEU A 16 -1.69 4.09 -5.77
CA LEU A 16 -0.96 5.20 -5.14
C LEU A 16 -1.73 6.51 -5.29
N ASP A 17 -1.63 7.36 -4.28
CA ASP A 17 -1.91 8.80 -4.34
C ASP A 17 -0.61 9.58 -4.21
N LYS A 18 -0.59 10.79 -4.77
CA LYS A 18 0.52 11.74 -4.61
C LYS A 18 0.08 12.88 -3.70
N GLU A 19 0.65 12.94 -2.50
CA GLU A 19 0.36 13.96 -1.50
C GLU A 19 1.65 14.65 -1.07
N ASN A 20 1.70 15.98 -1.17
CA ASN A 20 2.86 16.80 -0.77
C ASN A 20 4.21 16.30 -1.34
N GLY A 21 4.20 15.84 -2.60
CA GLY A 21 5.40 15.32 -3.29
C GLY A 21 5.85 13.93 -2.84
N ARG A 22 5.03 13.21 -2.05
CA ARG A 22 5.28 11.82 -1.64
C ARG A 22 4.15 10.93 -2.13
N TYR A 23 4.46 9.67 -2.40
CA TYR A 23 3.41 8.69 -2.67
C TYR A 23 2.88 8.09 -1.38
N ILE A 24 1.57 7.85 -1.35
CA ILE A 24 0.86 7.18 -0.27
C ILE A 24 0.07 6.02 -0.86
N LEU A 25 0.11 4.88 -0.20
CA LEU A 25 -0.67 3.72 -0.59
C LEU A 25 -2.13 3.89 -0.19
N LYS A 26 -3.05 3.75 -1.15
CA LYS A 26 -4.50 3.88 -0.92
C LYS A 26 -5.03 2.75 -0.04
N LYS A 27 -5.62 3.13 1.10
CA LYS A 27 -6.22 2.19 2.05
C LYS A 27 -7.35 1.33 1.47
N ASN A 28 -8.11 1.92 0.53
CA ASN A 28 -9.31 1.31 -0.06
C ASN A 28 -9.13 0.98 -1.55
N SER A 29 -7.89 0.80 -2.04
CA SER A 29 -7.69 0.38 -3.43
C SER A 29 -8.18 -1.07 -3.63
N LYS A 30 -8.76 -1.34 -4.81
CA LYS A 30 -9.18 -2.69 -5.20
C LYS A 30 -8.01 -3.66 -5.34
N ASP A 31 -6.79 -3.15 -5.56
CA ASP A 31 -5.58 -3.96 -5.69
C ASP A 31 -5.15 -4.63 -4.36
N GLY A 32 -5.69 -4.19 -3.22
CA GLY A 32 -5.50 -4.87 -1.93
C GLY A 32 -4.12 -4.72 -1.27
N TYR A 33 -3.17 -4.03 -1.89
CA TYR A 33 -1.80 -3.87 -1.35
C TYR A 33 -1.75 -3.28 0.05
N TYR A 34 -2.66 -2.35 0.41
CA TYR A 34 -2.67 -1.79 1.76
C TYR A 34 -3.04 -2.86 2.80
N ALA A 35 -4.08 -3.65 2.54
CA ALA A 35 -4.45 -4.77 3.41
C ALA A 35 -3.33 -5.81 3.50
N GLN A 36 -2.66 -6.11 2.39
CA GLN A 36 -1.51 -7.02 2.39
C GLN A 36 -0.38 -6.51 3.29
N ALA A 37 -0.02 -5.22 3.19
CA ALA A 37 1.01 -4.62 4.02
C ALA A 37 0.62 -4.61 5.50
N GLN A 38 -0.61 -4.24 5.83
CA GLN A 38 -1.09 -4.24 7.22
C GLN A 38 -1.16 -5.64 7.82
N GLY A 39 -1.57 -6.64 7.04
CA GLY A 39 -1.53 -8.04 7.44
C GLY A 39 -0.10 -8.51 7.73
N LEU A 40 0.85 -8.21 6.83
CA LEU A 40 2.27 -8.54 7.04
C LEU A 40 2.80 -7.91 8.34
N LEU A 41 2.58 -6.62 8.53
CA LEU A 41 3.07 -5.88 9.70
C LEU A 41 2.45 -6.40 11.00
N GLY A 42 1.13 -6.61 11.03
CA GLY A 42 0.43 -7.12 12.21
C GLY A 42 0.82 -8.56 12.58
N ILE A 43 1.00 -9.45 11.58
CA ILE A 43 1.43 -10.84 11.82
C ILE A 43 2.88 -10.91 12.30
N THR A 44 3.76 -10.08 11.75
CA THR A 44 5.20 -10.11 12.06
C THR A 44 5.58 -9.25 13.27
N GLY A 45 4.66 -8.41 13.78
CA GLY A 45 4.93 -7.47 14.86
C GLY A 45 5.84 -6.30 14.45
N LEU A 46 5.99 -6.03 13.15
CA LEU A 46 6.79 -4.91 12.63
C LEU A 46 5.96 -3.62 12.57
N SER A 47 6.61 -2.47 12.75
CA SER A 47 5.95 -1.16 12.73
C SER A 47 5.99 -0.44 11.37
N LEU A 48 6.83 -0.91 10.44
CA LEU A 48 7.10 -0.27 9.16
C LEU A 48 7.54 -1.30 8.13
N CYS A 49 7.05 -1.18 6.89
CA CYS A 49 7.63 -1.82 5.72
C CYS A 49 7.70 -0.85 4.54
N ASN A 50 8.47 -1.21 3.54
CA ASN A 50 8.61 -0.45 2.31
C ASN A 50 7.94 -1.20 1.15
N LEU A 51 6.97 -0.57 0.51
CA LEU A 51 6.48 -1.03 -0.80
C LEU A 51 7.37 -0.44 -1.88
N VAL A 52 8.08 -1.30 -2.61
CA VAL A 52 8.88 -0.89 -3.75
C VAL A 52 8.04 -1.03 -5.00
N VAL A 53 7.81 0.09 -5.70
CA VAL A 53 7.17 0.11 -7.01
C VAL A 53 8.25 0.31 -8.05
N TRP A 54 8.47 -0.72 -8.85
CA TRP A 54 9.47 -0.74 -9.90
C TRP A 54 8.81 -0.87 -11.26
N ILE A 55 9.12 0.07 -12.14
CA ILE A 55 8.75 0.03 -13.55
C ILE A 55 10.01 0.18 -14.38
N THR A 56 9.91 -0.01 -15.70
CA THR A 56 11.11 -0.15 -16.55
C THR A 56 12.03 1.07 -16.55
N ARG A 57 11.51 2.28 -16.32
CA ARG A 57 12.29 3.52 -16.35
C ARG A 57 12.50 4.18 -14.99
N ASP A 58 11.85 3.69 -13.95
CA ASP A 58 11.75 4.42 -12.69
C ASP A 58 11.40 3.50 -11.52
N MET A 59 11.72 3.95 -10.32
CA MET A 59 11.48 3.22 -9.08
C MET A 59 11.11 4.20 -7.98
N VAL A 60 10.14 3.82 -7.15
CA VAL A 60 9.91 4.53 -5.89
C VAL A 60 9.69 3.56 -4.73
N THR A 61 10.11 4.01 -3.56
CA THR A 61 9.87 3.32 -2.29
C THR A 61 8.82 4.09 -1.50
N VAL A 62 7.74 3.41 -1.14
CA VAL A 62 6.62 3.96 -0.38
C VAL A 62 6.64 3.36 1.03
N PRO A 63 6.95 4.15 2.07
CA PRO A 63 6.93 3.66 3.45
C PRO A 63 5.49 3.47 3.93
N ILE A 64 5.20 2.30 4.51
CA ILE A 64 3.89 1.94 5.05
C ILE A 64 4.06 1.65 6.53
N HIS A 65 3.47 2.50 7.35
CA HIS A 65 3.46 2.32 8.80
C HIS A 65 2.32 1.39 9.20
N PHE A 66 2.51 0.67 10.30
CA PHE A 66 1.46 -0.15 10.87
C PHE A 66 0.28 0.71 11.33
N ASP A 67 -0.91 0.30 10.93
CA ASP A 67 -2.20 0.93 11.20
C ASP A 67 -3.02 -0.08 12.01
N TYR A 68 -2.83 -0.05 13.33
CA TYR A 68 -3.49 -0.98 14.25
C TYR A 68 -5.02 -0.98 14.11
N PRO A 69 -5.72 0.18 14.04
CA PRO A 69 -7.17 0.20 13.79
C PRO A 69 -7.59 -0.50 12.50
N TYR A 70 -6.81 -0.37 11.42
CA TYR A 70 -7.09 -1.08 10.17
C TYR A 70 -6.88 -2.59 10.32
N PHE A 71 -5.78 -2.99 10.94
CA PHE A 71 -5.45 -4.40 11.17
C PHE A 71 -6.50 -5.11 12.03
N GLU A 72 -6.93 -4.51 13.14
CA GLU A 72 -7.98 -5.10 14.00
C GLU A 72 -9.29 -5.32 13.23
N LYS A 73 -9.66 -4.39 12.36
CA LYS A 73 -10.83 -4.56 11.49
C LYS A 73 -10.66 -5.74 10.52
N MET A 74 -9.46 -5.95 9.97
CA MET A 74 -9.18 -7.12 9.13
C MET A 74 -9.27 -8.42 9.93
N VAL A 75 -8.72 -8.45 11.15
CA VAL A 75 -8.78 -9.62 12.02
C VAL A 75 -10.23 -9.98 12.34
N GLY A 76 -11.07 -8.99 12.69
CA GLY A 76 -12.50 -9.21 12.90
C GLY A 76 -13.19 -9.83 11.68
N ALA A 77 -12.94 -9.30 10.48
CA ALA A 77 -13.50 -9.86 9.25
C ALA A 77 -13.02 -11.30 8.96
N CYS A 78 -11.78 -11.64 9.32
CA CYS A 78 -11.27 -13.01 9.23
C CYS A 78 -11.95 -13.93 10.26
N GLN A 79 -12.16 -13.46 11.49
CA GLN A 79 -12.86 -14.22 12.54
C GLN A 79 -14.33 -14.49 12.18
N ASP A 80 -15.00 -13.56 11.51
CA ASP A 80 -16.37 -13.78 11.03
C ASP A 80 -16.46 -14.80 9.88
N PHE A 81 -15.35 -15.01 9.16
CA PHE A 81 -15.30 -15.91 8.01
C PHE A 81 -14.98 -17.37 8.38
N PHE A 82 -14.12 -17.59 9.39
CA PHE A 82 -13.62 -18.91 9.80
C PHE A 82 -14.34 -19.46 11.03
#